data_AF-A0A9P4JI77-F1
#
_entry.id   AF-A0A9P4JI77-F1
#
_cell.length_a   1.000
_cell.length_b   1.000
_cell.length_c   1.000
_cell.angle_alpha   90.00
_cell.angle_beta   90.00
_cell.angle_gamma   90.00
#
_symmetry.space_group_name_H-M   'P 1'
#
loop_
_entity.id
_entity.type
_entity.pdbx_description
1 polymer ?
#
loop_
_entity_poly.entity_id
_entity_poly.type
_entity_poly.pdbx_seq_one_letter_code
_entity_poly.pdbx_strand_id
1 'polypeptide(L)'
;EKPKRGKDNSWCSPGNKFGWYEVGGHTLFHEMTHLHAVGSAAGVPEKEDKDQDGKTFKTSGSWDVMDWHATSYPVNARALAEAWQKGTAKDDWIRPYNSAENLAGAALGKSLFNFHHSYFKSIYLGTQKLTL
;
A
#
# COMPACT_ATOMS: atom_id res chain seq x y z
N GLU A 1 16.15 5.82 -34.06
CA GLU A 1 16.27 7.18 -33.48
C GLU A 1 15.59 7.17 -32.12
N LYS A 2 16.23 7.62 -31.03
CA LYS A 2 15.54 7.75 -29.72
C LYS A 2 14.64 8.98 -29.80
N PRO A 3 13.36 8.92 -29.38
CA PRO A 3 12.50 10.10 -29.40
C PRO A 3 13.14 11.20 -28.54
N LYS A 4 13.34 12.39 -29.14
CA LYS A 4 13.88 13.55 -28.43
C LYS A 4 12.86 13.97 -27.38
N ARG A 5 13.22 13.85 -26.10
CA ARG A 5 12.39 14.25 -24.96
C ARG A 5 12.17 15.77 -25.04
N GLY A 6 10.99 16.19 -25.51
CA GLY A 6 10.60 17.60 -25.51
C GLY A 6 10.55 18.13 -24.08
N LYS A 7 11.08 19.33 -23.84
CA LYS A 7 11.05 20.04 -22.54
C LYS A 7 9.63 20.38 -22.05
N ASP A 8 8.64 20.11 -22.88
CA ASP A 8 7.25 20.48 -22.82
C ASP A 8 6.33 19.32 -22.40
N ASN A 9 6.81 18.07 -22.43
CA ASN A 9 6.06 16.88 -21.99
C ASN A 9 6.77 16.09 -20.88
N SER A 10 7.69 16.74 -20.14
CA SER A 10 8.29 16.14 -18.96
C SER A 10 7.46 16.49 -17.73
N TRP A 11 7.02 15.48 -16.98
CA TRP A 11 6.52 15.61 -15.61
C TRP A 11 7.35 16.56 -14.72
N CYS A 12 8.67 16.67 -14.96
CA CYS A 12 9.58 17.59 -14.28
C CYS A 12 9.81 18.97 -14.93
N SER A 13 8.93 19.43 -15.82
CA SER A 13 9.06 20.75 -16.45
C SER A 13 8.76 21.91 -15.49
N PRO A 14 9.52 23.03 -15.57
CA PRO A 14 9.23 24.24 -14.79
C PRO A 14 7.80 24.73 -15.04
N GLY A 15 7.05 25.02 -13.96
CA GLY A 15 5.65 25.47 -14.04
C GLY A 15 4.60 24.38 -13.80
N ASN A 16 4.99 23.09 -13.75
CA ASN A 16 4.09 22.02 -13.31
C ASN A 16 3.76 22.17 -11.82
N LYS A 17 2.46 22.12 -11.48
CA LYS A 17 1.99 22.25 -10.09
C LYS A 17 2.36 21.01 -9.27
N PHE A 18 2.78 21.23 -8.02
CA PHE A 18 3.21 20.20 -7.05
C PHE A 18 2.21 19.03 -6.90
N GLY A 19 0.91 19.30 -7.09
CA GLY A 19 -0.15 18.28 -7.05
C GLY A 19 0.02 17.12 -8.03
N TRP A 20 0.65 17.34 -9.19
CA TRP A 20 0.92 16.24 -10.13
C TRP A 20 2.01 15.28 -9.63
N TYR A 21 2.99 15.79 -8.88
CA TYR A 21 4.02 14.94 -8.26
C TYR A 21 3.47 14.17 -7.07
N GLU A 22 2.57 14.79 -6.28
CA GLU A 22 1.90 14.09 -5.19
C GLU A 22 1.01 12.95 -5.71
N VAL A 23 0.27 13.19 -6.80
CA VAL A 23 -0.57 12.17 -7.43
C VAL A 23 0.29 11.07 -8.07
N GLY A 24 1.29 11.44 -8.88
CA GLY A 24 2.17 10.48 -9.54
C GLY A 24 3.00 9.65 -8.56
N GLY A 25 3.52 10.26 -7.50
CA GLY A 25 4.23 9.58 -6.43
C GLY A 25 3.31 8.64 -5.65
N HIS A 26 2.09 9.07 -5.32
CA HIS A 26 1.12 8.22 -4.65
C HIS A 26 0.75 6.99 -5.48
N THR A 27 0.46 7.18 -6.77
CA THR A 27 0.17 6.08 -7.70
C THR A 27 1.36 5.14 -7.81
N LEU A 28 2.59 5.65 -7.94
CA LEU A 28 3.77 4.80 -8.00
C LEU A 28 3.91 3.94 -6.72
N PHE A 29 3.73 4.54 -5.54
CA PHE A 29 3.79 3.78 -4.29
C PHE A 29 2.68 2.72 -4.20
N HIS A 30 1.47 3.05 -4.63
CA HIS A 30 0.35 2.10 -4.70
C HIS A 30 0.72 0.89 -5.57
N GLU A 31 1.15 1.12 -6.82
CA GLU A 31 1.51 0.03 -7.74
C GLU A 31 2.70 -0.81 -7.22
N MET A 32 3.68 -0.16 -6.60
CA MET A 32 4.82 -0.86 -6.01
C MET A 32 4.42 -1.82 -4.89
N THR A 33 3.35 -1.51 -4.13
CA THR A 33 2.93 -2.36 -3.02
C THR A 33 2.31 -3.69 -3.46
N HIS A 34 1.80 -3.79 -4.69
CA HIS A 34 1.35 -5.07 -5.27
C HIS A 34 2.49 -6.05 -5.55
N LEU A 35 3.73 -5.57 -5.64
CA LEU A 35 4.87 -6.44 -5.93
C LEU A 35 5.20 -7.31 -4.72
N HIS A 36 5.20 -8.64 -4.93
CA HIS A 36 5.62 -9.62 -3.91
C HIS A 36 6.97 -9.25 -3.28
N ALA A 37 7.94 -8.80 -4.10
CA ALA A 37 9.27 -8.45 -3.64
C ALA A 37 9.26 -7.31 -2.60
N VAL A 38 8.39 -6.31 -2.77
CA VAL A 38 8.26 -5.19 -1.85
C VAL A 38 7.65 -5.65 -0.52
N GLY A 39 6.55 -6.41 -0.58
CA GLY A 39 5.92 -6.96 0.63
C GLY A 39 6.82 -7.93 1.39
N SER A 40 7.52 -8.82 0.67
CA SER A 40 8.46 -9.79 1.23
C SER A 40 9.63 -9.10 1.94
N ALA A 41 10.22 -8.08 1.30
CA ALA A 41 11.28 -7.28 1.91
C ALA A 41 10.80 -6.49 3.14
N ALA A 42 9.52 -6.12 3.20
CA ALA A 42 8.90 -5.46 4.35
C ALA A 42 8.46 -6.44 5.46
N GLY A 43 8.60 -7.75 5.27
CA GLY A 43 8.19 -8.77 6.23
C GLY A 43 6.67 -9.01 6.30
N VAL A 44 5.93 -8.65 5.25
CA VAL A 44 4.50 -8.95 5.13
C VAL A 44 4.33 -10.47 4.98
N PRO A 45 3.45 -11.13 5.76
CA PRO A 45 3.19 -12.55 5.60
C PRO A 45 2.66 -12.89 4.21
N GLU A 46 3.13 -14.01 3.66
CA GLU A 46 2.58 -14.56 2.43
C GLU A 46 1.11 -14.96 2.59
N LYS A 47 0.35 -14.75 1.53
CA LYS A 47 -1.03 -15.20 1.39
C LYS A 47 -1.25 -15.86 0.04
N GLU A 48 -2.26 -16.71 -0.03
CA GLU A 48 -2.68 -17.31 -1.28
C GLU A 48 -3.47 -16.31 -2.12
N ASP A 49 -3.17 -16.29 -3.42
CA ASP A 49 -3.88 -15.54 -4.43
C ASP A 49 -4.01 -16.40 -5.71
N LYS A 50 -4.83 -15.95 -6.66
CA LYS A 50 -5.08 -16.68 -7.92
C LYS A 50 -4.71 -15.82 -9.10
N ASP A 51 -4.03 -16.42 -10.07
CA ASP A 51 -3.78 -15.74 -11.34
C ASP A 51 -5.04 -15.73 -12.21
N GLN A 52 -4.93 -15.16 -13.42
CA GLN A 52 -6.04 -15.06 -14.36
C GLN A 52 -6.60 -16.43 -14.79
N ASP A 53 -5.78 -17.49 -14.70
CA ASP A 53 -6.16 -18.86 -15.02
C ASP A 53 -6.69 -19.63 -13.79
N GLY A 54 -6.80 -18.95 -12.64
CA GLY A 54 -7.29 -19.52 -11.38
C GLY A 54 -6.26 -20.36 -10.64
N LYS A 55 -5.00 -20.38 -11.08
CA LYS A 55 -3.92 -21.12 -10.41
C LYS A 55 -3.49 -20.37 -9.16
N THR A 56 -3.45 -21.11 -8.05
CA THR A 56 -3.02 -20.57 -6.77
C THR A 56 -1.51 -20.31 -6.76
N PHE A 57 -1.12 -19.12 -6.28
CA PHE A 57 0.26 -18.76 -5.97
C PHE A 57 0.31 -18.05 -4.62
N LYS A 58 1.52 -17.93 -4.05
CA LYS A 58 1.74 -17.18 -2.82
C LYS A 58 2.28 -15.80 -3.13
N THR A 59 1.75 -14.78 -2.45
CA THR A 59 2.19 -13.41 -2.60
C THR A 59 2.26 -12.68 -1.27
N SER A 60 3.20 -11.76 -1.15
CA SER A 60 3.25 -10.78 -0.06
C SER A 60 2.78 -9.39 -0.53
N GLY A 61 2.41 -9.24 -1.81
CA GLY A 61 1.94 -7.99 -2.40
C GLY A 61 0.55 -7.61 -1.90
N SER A 62 0.26 -6.31 -1.77
CA SER A 62 -1.03 -5.81 -1.32
C SER A 62 -2.15 -6.02 -2.35
N TRP A 63 -3.38 -5.82 -1.90
CA TRP A 63 -4.57 -5.77 -2.73
C TRP A 63 -5.13 -4.35 -2.77
N ASP A 64 -5.91 -4.05 -3.81
CA ASP A 64 -6.73 -2.85 -3.84
C ASP A 64 -7.85 -2.96 -2.83
N VAL A 65 -8.24 -1.81 -2.27
CA VAL A 65 -9.47 -1.76 -1.48
C VAL A 65 -10.65 -1.92 -2.43
N MET A 66 -11.39 -3.02 -2.27
CA MET A 66 -12.58 -3.27 -3.08
C MET A 66 -13.70 -2.27 -2.70
N ASP A 67 -14.64 -2.07 -3.62
CA ASP A 67 -15.71 -1.10 -3.45
C ASP A 67 -16.74 -1.53 -2.39
N TRP A 68 -16.45 -1.22 -1.11
CA TRP A 68 -17.29 -1.60 0.03
C TRP A 68 -18.35 -0.56 0.38
N HIS A 69 -18.02 0.73 0.26
CA HIS A 69 -18.85 1.81 0.82
C HIS A 69 -18.94 3.08 -0.05
N ALA A 70 -18.12 3.25 -1.09
CA ALA A 70 -18.09 4.48 -1.88
C ALA A 70 -17.38 4.29 -3.23
N THR A 71 -17.85 5.01 -4.25
CA THR A 71 -17.32 5.03 -5.64
C THR A 71 -15.85 5.49 -5.80
N SER A 72 -15.07 5.65 -4.71
CA SER A 72 -13.65 6.00 -4.78
C SER A 72 -12.79 5.21 -3.80
N TYR A 73 -11.69 4.65 -4.30
CA TYR A 73 -10.68 3.93 -3.53
C TYR A 73 -10.18 4.70 -2.28
N PRO A 74 -9.92 6.02 -2.31
CA PRO A 74 -9.44 6.73 -1.11
C PRO A 74 -10.47 6.81 0.02
N VAL A 75 -11.76 6.84 -0.30
CA VAL A 75 -12.83 6.83 0.71
C VAL A 75 -12.94 5.45 1.34
N ASN A 76 -12.90 4.40 0.51
CA ASN A 76 -12.92 3.01 0.98
C ASN A 76 -11.71 2.69 1.86
N ALA A 77 -10.50 3.15 1.48
CA ALA A 77 -9.28 2.96 2.26
C ALA A 77 -9.36 3.63 3.64
N ARG A 78 -9.99 4.82 3.73
CA ARG A 78 -10.23 5.50 5.01
C ARG A 78 -11.25 4.75 5.86
N ALA A 79 -12.37 4.34 5.26
CA ALA A 79 -13.40 3.57 5.96
C ALA A 79 -12.85 2.24 6.51
N LEU A 80 -12.04 1.54 5.70
CA LEU A 80 -11.32 0.34 6.10
C LEU A 80 -10.41 0.59 7.31
N ALA A 81 -9.55 1.62 7.24
CA ALA A 81 -8.65 1.96 8.34
C ALA A 81 -9.42 2.31 9.62
N GLU A 82 -10.48 3.10 9.52
CA GLU A 82 -11.33 3.47 10.65
C GLU A 82 -12.01 2.25 11.28
N ALA A 83 -12.52 1.31 10.48
CA ALA A 83 -13.16 0.11 10.98
C ALA A 83 -12.19 -0.75 11.80
N TRP A 84 -10.95 -0.90 11.35
CA TRP A 84 -9.91 -1.61 12.11
C TRP A 84 -9.50 -0.87 13.38
N GLN A 85 -9.38 0.46 13.35
CA GLN A 85 -9.07 1.27 14.53
C GLN A 85 -10.16 1.21 15.60
N LYS A 86 -11.44 1.15 15.17
CA LYS A 86 -12.61 1.06 16.05
C LYS A 86 -12.92 -0.37 16.51
N GLY A 87 -12.19 -1.38 16.00
CA GLY A 87 -12.48 -2.78 16.29
C GLY A 87 -13.81 -3.29 15.70
N THR A 88 -14.32 -2.62 14.67
CA THR A 88 -15.58 -2.97 13.99
C THR A 88 -15.36 -3.68 12.65
N ALA A 89 -14.11 -3.87 12.23
CA ALA A 89 -13.77 -4.64 11.04
C ALA A 89 -14.10 -6.13 11.25
N LYS A 90 -14.53 -6.80 10.17
CA LYS A 90 -14.70 -8.26 10.18
C LYS A 90 -13.35 -8.95 10.00
N ASP A 91 -13.21 -10.18 10.51
CA ASP A 91 -11.95 -10.93 10.43
C ASP A 91 -11.56 -11.31 8.99
N ASP A 92 -12.55 -11.44 8.10
CA ASP A 92 -12.36 -11.74 6.68
C ASP A 92 -12.05 -10.50 5.83
N TRP A 93 -12.08 -9.29 6.41
CA TRP A 93 -11.71 -8.08 5.72
C TRP A 93 -10.21 -7.99 5.52
N ILE A 94 -9.81 -7.39 4.39
CA ILE A 94 -8.40 -7.06 4.18
C ILE A 94 -7.92 -6.18 5.32
N ARG A 95 -6.70 -6.44 5.80
CA ARG A 95 -6.08 -5.60 6.83
C ARG A 95 -5.48 -4.36 6.18
N PRO A 96 -5.38 -3.21 6.87
CA PRO A 96 -4.86 -1.98 6.25
C PRO A 96 -3.42 -2.12 5.75
N TYR A 97 -2.59 -2.94 6.41
CA TYR A 97 -1.23 -3.24 5.93
C TYR A 97 -1.19 -4.11 4.67
N ASN A 98 -2.33 -4.68 4.26
CA ASN A 98 -2.50 -5.43 3.02
C ASN A 98 -3.24 -4.61 1.95
N SER A 99 -3.62 -3.34 2.20
CA SER A 99 -4.25 -2.45 1.21
C SER A 99 -3.22 -1.52 0.58
N ALA A 100 -3.20 -1.49 -0.75
CA ALA A 100 -2.28 -0.64 -1.51
C ALA A 100 -2.51 0.86 -1.25
N GLU A 101 -3.78 1.28 -1.17
CA GLU A 101 -4.16 2.66 -0.88
C GLU A 101 -3.78 3.09 0.54
N ASN A 102 -3.97 2.21 1.54
CA ASN A 102 -3.57 2.51 2.91
C ASN A 102 -2.05 2.61 3.04
N LEU A 103 -1.29 1.72 2.40
CA LEU A 103 0.17 1.76 2.38
C LEU A 103 0.71 3.01 1.66
N ALA A 104 0.19 3.31 0.47
CA ALA A 104 0.57 4.50 -0.29
C ALA A 104 0.15 5.79 0.43
N GLY A 105 -0.99 5.77 1.12
CA GLY A 105 -1.46 6.87 1.96
C GLY A 105 -0.58 7.10 3.19
N ALA A 106 -0.11 6.02 3.82
CA ALA A 106 0.79 6.07 4.96
C ALA A 106 2.17 6.62 4.56
N ALA A 107 2.71 6.21 3.42
CA ALA A 107 3.99 6.67 2.90
C ALA A 107 4.03 8.20 2.65
N LEU A 108 2.89 8.81 2.34
CA LEU A 108 2.76 10.25 2.11
C LEU A 108 2.23 11.04 3.33
N GLY A 109 2.07 10.39 4.50
CA GLY A 109 1.51 11.02 5.69
C GLY A 109 0.04 11.44 5.55
N LYS A 110 -0.68 10.91 4.56
CA LYS A 110 -2.08 11.24 4.25
C LYS A 110 -3.08 10.21 4.79
N SER A 111 -2.63 9.04 5.23
CA SER A 111 -3.47 8.13 6.02
C SER A 111 -3.39 8.56 7.49
N LEU A 112 -4.54 8.80 8.13
CA LEU A 112 -4.68 9.00 9.57
C LEU A 112 -4.33 7.69 10.31
N PHE A 113 -3.04 7.33 10.33
CA PHE A 113 -2.49 6.26 11.12
C PHE A 113 -1.63 6.88 12.22
N ASN A 114 -2.21 7.06 13.40
CA ASN A 114 -1.41 7.03 14.61
C ASN A 114 -0.99 5.57 14.80
N PHE A 115 0.14 5.19 14.19
CA PHE A 115 0.81 3.94 14.49
C PHE A 115 1.25 3.99 15.96
N HIS A 116 0.38 3.55 16.88
CA HIS A 116 0.83 3.23 18.22
C HIS A 116 1.88 2.13 18.09
N HIS A 117 3.07 2.42 18.62
CA HIS A 117 4.32 1.66 18.62
C HIS A 117 4.21 0.18 19.08
N SER A 118 3.01 -0.28 19.44
CA SER A 118 2.71 -1.58 20.04
C SER A 118 2.75 -2.74 19.03
N TYR A 119 2.39 -2.52 17.76
CA TYR A 119 2.27 -3.61 16.78
C TYR A 119 3.60 -4.03 16.15
N PHE A 120 4.58 -3.13 16.01
CA PHE A 120 5.91 -3.48 15.49
C PHE A 120 6.72 -4.34 16.47
N LYS A 121 6.50 -4.18 17.79
CA LYS A 121 7.17 -5.01 18.79
C LYS A 121 6.78 -6.49 18.69
N SER A 122 5.54 -6.81 18.31
CA SER A 122 5.11 -8.20 18.22
C SER A 122 5.69 -8.94 17.01
N ILE A 123 6.03 -8.23 15.93
CA ILE A 123 6.61 -8.84 14.72
C ILE A 123 8.13 -9.02 14.87
N TYR A 124 8.81 -8.12 15.59
CA TYR A 124 10.27 -8.19 15.78
C TYR A 124 10.74 -8.97 17.03
N LEU A 125 9.88 -9.28 18.00
CA LEU A 125 10.28 -10.04 19.20
C LEU A 125 10.06 -11.56 19.08
N GLY A 126 9.51 -12.04 17.95
CA GLY A 126 9.28 -13.47 17.72
C GLY A 126 10.49 -14.24 17.19
N THR A 127 11.47 -13.56 16.60
CA THR A 127 12.58 -14.22 15.88
C THR A 127 13.83 -13.34 15.86
N GLN A 128 14.50 -13.18 17.00
CA GLN A 128 15.97 -13.00 17.09
C GLN A 128 16.40 -12.77 18.55
N LYS A 129 16.80 -13.87 19.24
CA LYS A 129 17.89 -13.77 20.21
C LYS A 129 19.16 -13.56 19.39
N LEU A 130 19.55 -12.31 19.17
CA LEU A 130 20.92 -11.98 18.79
C LEU A 130 21.70 -11.74 20.07
N THR A 131 22.47 -12.75 20.45
CA THR A 131 23.54 -12.62 21.44
C THR A 131 24.68 -11.84 20.79
N LEU A 132 25.03 -10.69 21.34
CA LEU A 132 26.37 -10.12 21.26
C LEU A 132 26.91 -10.07 22.70
#